data_AF-A9PFG5-F1
#
_entry.id   AF-A9PFG5-F1
#
_cell.length_a   1.000
_cell.length_b   1.000
_cell.length_c   1.000
_cell.angle_alpha   90.00
_cell.angle_beta   90.00
_cell.angle_gamma   90.00
#
_symmetry.space_group_name_H-M   'P 1'
#
loop_
_entity.id
_entity.type
_entity.pdbx_description
1 polymer ?
#
loop_
_entity_poly.entity_id
_entity_poly.type
_entity_poly.pdbx_seq_one_letter_code
_entity_poly.pdbx_strand_id
1 'polypeptide(L)' 'MGYNAMTDKYENLVEAGVIDPAKVTRCALQNSASVAGMVLTTQAIVVEKPKPRTPAAASPQGLTV' A
#
# COMPACT_ATOMS: atom_id res chain seq x y z
N MET A 1 23.96 14.64 9.51
CA MET A 1 23.41 15.67 8.60
C MET A 1 22.38 15.02 7.70
N GLY A 2 21.15 15.52 7.68
CA GLY A 2 20.07 15.09 6.81
C GLY A 2 19.18 16.28 6.48
N TYR A 3 18.29 16.11 5.52
CA TYR A 3 17.35 17.15 5.10
C TYR A 3 16.08 17.11 5.97
N ASN A 4 15.79 18.19 6.69
CA ASN A 4 14.55 18.33 7.43
C ASN A 4 13.49 18.97 6.53
N ALA A 5 12.54 18.15 6.08
CA ALA A 5 11.46 18.59 5.19
C ALA A 5 10.46 19.55 5.85
N MET A 6 10.40 19.64 7.19
CA MET A 6 9.51 20.58 7.89
C MET A 6 10.07 22.01 7.88
N THR A 7 11.40 22.15 7.91
CA THR A 7 12.10 23.45 8.02
C THR A 7 12.88 23.83 6.77
N ASP A 8 12.94 22.93 5.78
CA ASP A 8 13.63 23.08 4.49
C ASP A 8 15.14 23.36 4.64
N LYS A 9 15.77 22.69 5.62
CA LYS A 9 17.19 22.89 5.98
C LYS A 9 17.93 21.57 6.13
N TYR A 10 19.25 21.63 5.90
CA TYR A 10 20.15 20.54 6.22
C TYR A 10 20.71 20.71 7.63
N GLU A 11 20.43 19.74 8.51
CA GLU A 11 20.82 19.80 9.92
C GLU A 11 21.04 18.40 10.52
N ASN A 12 21.37 18.34 11.81
CA ASN A 12 21.40 17.07 12.53
C ASN A 12 19.96 16.65 12.90
N LEU A 13 19.40 15.70 12.14
CA LEU A 13 18.02 15.24 12.33
C LEU A 13 17.76 14.63 13.71
N VAL A 14 18.77 14.03 14.35
CA VAL A 14 18.63 13.47 15.71
C VAL A 14 18.44 14.58 16.73
N GLU A 15 19.24 15.64 16.65
CA GLU A 15 19.10 16.82 17.51
C GLU A 15 17.81 17.60 17.22
N ALA A 16 17.37 17.62 15.96
CA ALA A 16 16.10 18.22 15.54
C ALA A 16 14.85 17.40 15.95
N GLY A 17 15.03 16.22 16.55
CA GLY A 17 13.94 15.35 17.00
C GLY A 17 13.25 14.54 15.88
N VAL A 18 13.79 14.55 14.66
CA VAL A 18 13.30 13.75 13.53
C VAL A 18 13.96 12.36 13.61
N ILE A 19 13.35 11.47 14.40
CA ILE A 19 13.90 10.15 14.73
C ILE A 19 12.84 9.07 14.52
N ASP A 20 13.22 8.01 13.81
CA ASP A 20 12.42 6.78 13.71
C ASP A 20 13.04 5.64 14.53
N PRO A 21 12.22 4.79 15.19
CA PRO A 21 12.72 3.59 15.85
C PRO A 21 13.39 2.64 14.83
N ALA A 22 14.53 2.06 15.20
CA ALA A 22 15.29 1.17 14.30
C ALA A 22 14.47 0.00 13.74
N LYS A 23 13.49 -0.51 14.50
CA LYS A 23 12.58 -1.57 14.05
C LYS A 23 11.72 -1.13 12.86
N VAL A 24 11.28 0.13 12.83
CA VAL A 24 10.41 0.65 11.75
C VAL A 24 11.16 0.61 10.42
N THR A 25 12.33 1.22 10.34
CA THR A 25 13.15 1.25 9.12
C THR A 25 13.57 -0.15 8.68
N ARG A 26 14.00 -1.00 9.64
CA ARG A 26 14.38 -2.40 9.35
C ARG A 26 13.20 -3.19 8.78
N CYS A 27 12.06 -3.17 9.44
CA CYS A 27 10.89 -3.94 9.00
C CYS A 27 10.37 -3.44 7.65
N ALA A 28 10.36 -2.11 7.44
CA ALA A 28 9.99 -1.53 6.15
C ALA A 28 10.87 -2.09 5.02
N LEU A 29 12.21 -2.02 5.16
CA LEU A 29 13.14 -2.52 4.16
C LEU A 29 12.98 -4.03 3.92
N GLN A 30 12.89 -4.82 4.98
CA GLN A 30 12.78 -6.29 4.88
C GLN A 30 11.47 -6.70 4.19
N ASN A 31 10.36 -6.06 4.51
CA ASN A 31 9.06 -6.36 3.90
C ASN A 31 9.04 -5.93 2.43
N SER A 32 9.58 -4.75 2.10
CA SER A 32 9.70 -4.29 0.71
C SER A 32 10.57 -5.23 -0.12
N ALA A 33 11.72 -5.64 0.39
CA ALA A 33 12.61 -6.57 -0.29
C ALA A 33 11.95 -7.94 -0.51
N SER A 34 11.17 -8.42 0.47
CA SER A 34 10.41 -9.68 0.36
C SER A 34 9.39 -9.64 -0.78
N VAL A 35 8.56 -8.59 -0.83
CA VAL A 35 7.56 -8.43 -1.91
C VAL A 35 8.25 -8.23 -3.26
N ALA A 36 9.29 -7.41 -3.33
CA ALA A 36 10.05 -7.21 -4.56
C ALA A 36 10.67 -8.53 -5.07
N GLY A 37 11.25 -9.34 -4.18
CA GLY A 37 11.79 -10.65 -4.54
C GLY A 37 10.74 -11.61 -5.07
N MET A 38 9.56 -11.66 -4.43
CA MET A 38 8.42 -12.44 -4.89
C MET A 38 7.99 -12.01 -6.31
N VAL A 39 7.80 -10.71 -6.54
CA VAL A 39 7.36 -10.18 -7.84
C VAL A 39 8.39 -10.45 -8.93
N LEU A 40 9.68 -10.23 -8.68
CA LEU A 40 10.75 -10.44 -9.65
C LEU A 40 10.91 -11.91 -10.08
N THR A 41 10.54 -12.85 -9.22
CA THR A 41 10.63 -14.30 -9.49
C THR A 41 9.32 -14.90 -9.98
N THR A 42 8.23 -14.13 -9.99
CA THR A 42 6.92 -14.57 -10.47
C THR A 42 6.84 -14.40 -11.99
N GLN A 43 6.87 -15.52 -12.72
CA GLN A 43 6.86 -15.51 -14.20
C GLN A 43 5.47 -15.31 -14.82
N ALA A 44 4.39 -15.59 -14.09
CA ALA A 44 3.01 -15.44 -14.57
C ALA A 44 2.03 -15.19 -13.42
N ILE A 45 0.98 -14.43 -13.70
CA ILE A 45 -0.15 -14.20 -12.80
C ILE A 45 -1.42 -14.60 -13.55
N VAL A 46 -2.17 -15.55 -12.99
CA VAL A 46 -3.46 -15.98 -13.55
C VAL A 46 -4.58 -15.21 -12.85
N VAL A 47 -5.46 -14.58 -13.62
CA VAL A 47 -6.60 -13.81 -13.12
C VAL A 47 -7.90 -14.31 -13.73
N GLU A 48 -8.98 -14.26 -12.95
CA GLU A 48 -10.32 -14.52 -13.48
C GLU A 48 -10.79 -13.38 -14.38
N LYS A 49 -11.48 -13.71 -15.49
CA LYS A 49 -12.09 -12.70 -16.35
C LYS A 49 -13.19 -11.95 -15.57
N PRO A 50 -13.24 -10.61 -15.64
CA PRO A 50 -14.35 -9.86 -15.08
C PRO A 50 -15.68 -10.40 -15.61
N LYS A 51 -16.56 -10.81 -14.70
CA LYS A 51 -17.91 -11.22 -15.08
C LYS A 51 -18.69 -9.98 -15.54
N PRO A 52 -19.46 -10.06 -16.63
CA PRO A 52 -20.39 -8.99 -16.96
C PRO A 52 -21.28 -8.75 -15.74
N ARG A 53 -21.48 -7.47 -15.37
CA ARG A 53 -22.48 -7.13 -14.36
C ARG A 53 -23.82 -7.62 -14.89
N THR A 54 -24.38 -8.67 -14.29
CA THR A 54 -25.79 -8.97 -14.45
C THR A 54 -26.56 -7.71 -14.06
N PRO A 55 -27.44 -7.17 -14.93
CA PRO A 55 -28.40 -6.19 -14.48
C PRO A 55 -29.07 -6.80 -13.25
N ALA A 56 -29.00 -6.09 -12.12
CA ALA A 56 -29.76 -6.49 -10.93
C ALA A 56 -31.19 -6.72 -11.41
N ALA A 57 -31.69 -7.94 -11.26
CA ALA A 57 -33.07 -8.25 -11.57
C ALA A 57 -33.92 -7.22 -10.84
N ALA A 58 -34.73 -6.47 -11.58
CA ALA A 58 -35.66 -5.52 -10.99
C ALA A 58 -36.48 -6.29 -9.95
N SER A 59 -36.32 -5.93 -8.67
CA SER A 59 -37.20 -6.41 -7.62
C SER A 59 -38.64 -6.14 -8.07
N PRO A 60 -39.54 -7.13 -8.10
CA PRO A 60 -40.92 -6.88 -8.51
C PRO A 60 -41.53 -5.84 -7.56
N GLN A 61 -41.73 -4.62 -8.04
CA GLN A 61 -42.54 -3.63 -7.36
C GLN A 61 -43.98 -4.14 -7.31
N GLY A 62 -44.47 -4.37 -6.09
CA GLY A 62 -45.91 -4.44 -5.80
C GLY A 62 -46.44 -5.84 -5.55
N LEU A 63 -46.41 -6.26 -4.29
CA LEU A 63 -47.47 -7.11 -3.74
C LEU A 63 -48.29 -6.24 -2.78
N THR A 64 -49.23 -5.49 -3.33
CA THR A 64 -50.41 -5.01 -2.62
C THR A 64 -51.37 -6.18 -2.47
N VAL A 65 -51.44 -6.77 -1.28
CA VAL A 65 -52.68 -7.08 -0.54
C VAL A 65 -52.35 -6.94 0.95
#